data_AF-A0A0A9YWU2-F1
#
_entry.id   AF-A0A0A9YWU2-F1
#
_cell.length_a   1.000
_cell.length_b   1.000
_cell.length_c   1.000
_cell.angle_alpha   90.00
_cell.angle_beta   90.00
_cell.angle_gamma   90.00
#
_symmetry.space_group_name_H-M   'P 1'
#
loop_
_entity.id
_entity.type
_entity.pdbx_description
1 polymer ?
#
loop_
_entity_poly.entity_id
_entity_poly.type
_entity_poly.pdbx_seq_one_letter_code
_entity_poly.pdbx_strand_id
1 'polypeptide(L)'
;MEHESPLHVGRCERILDKDTPNARYIVNIADHTSYVVKLGDRVAPEDIEESMRVGILIGYGKIQIEIPLPPRVDRSVTMMQVEEKPDVTYADVGGVKDQIERIREVVELPITHP
;
A
#
# COMPACT_ATOMS: atom_id res chain seq x y z
N MET A 1 -15.11 27.48 0.16
CA MET A 1 -15.56 26.62 1.27
C MET A 1 -16.21 25.40 0.65
N GLU A 2 -15.38 24.46 0.18
CA GLU A 2 -15.90 23.18 -0.31
C GLU A 2 -16.14 22.30 0.91
N HIS A 3 -17.38 21.89 1.10
CA HIS A 3 -17.74 20.90 2.10
C HIS A 3 -17.20 19.54 1.64
N GLU A 4 -15.96 19.21 1.99
CA GLU A 4 -15.52 17.82 2.02
C GLU A 4 -16.43 17.09 3.00
N SER A 5 -17.40 16.36 2.44
CA SER A 5 -18.27 15.51 3.24
C SER A 5 -17.40 14.42 3.87
N PRO A 6 -17.72 13.94 5.08
CA PRO A 6 -16.84 13.00 5.77
C PRO A 6 -16.60 11.75 4.92
N LEU A 7 -15.36 11.57 4.48
CA LEU A 7 -14.93 10.37 3.77
C LEU A 7 -14.89 9.21 4.75
N HIS A 8 -15.61 8.14 4.42
CA HIS A 8 -15.57 6.91 5.16
C HIS A 8 -14.46 6.04 4.60
N VAL A 9 -13.68 5.44 5.48
CA VAL A 9 -12.60 4.55 5.04
C VAL A 9 -13.12 3.13 4.91
N GLY A 10 -13.00 2.57 3.71
CA GLY A 10 -13.34 1.18 3.43
C GLY A 10 -12.18 0.41 2.80
N ARG A 11 -12.42 -0.88 2.58
CA ARG A 11 -11.53 -1.76 1.82
C ARG A 11 -12.26 -2.24 0.57
N CYS A 12 -11.62 -2.13 -0.59
CA CYS A 12 -12.15 -2.79 -1.79
C CYS A 12 -11.90 -4.29 -1.66
N GLU A 13 -12.95 -5.11 -1.66
CA GLU A 13 -12.78 -6.57 -1.59
C GLU A 13 -12.68 -7.18 -2.99
N ARG A 14 -13.52 -6.70 -3.92
CA ARG A 14 -13.63 -7.28 -5.25
C ARG A 14 -14.01 -6.24 -6.28
N ILE A 15 -13.44 -6.36 -7.46
CA ILE A 15 -13.81 -5.57 -8.63
C ILE A 15 -14.74 -6.43 -9.50
N LEU A 16 -15.92 -5.90 -9.83
CA LEU A 16 -16.88 -6.54 -10.74
C LEU A 16 -16.81 -5.81 -12.08
N ASP A 17 -16.47 -6.55 -13.13
CA ASP A 17 -16.41 -6.12 -14.53
C ASP A 17 -15.48 -4.93 -14.79
N LYS A 18 -14.19 -5.23 -15.02
CA LYS A 18 -13.15 -4.22 -15.37
C LYS A 18 -13.35 -3.58 -16.75
N ASP A 19 -14.04 -4.26 -17.66
CA ASP A 19 -14.10 -3.90 -19.09
C ASP A 19 -15.35 -3.11 -19.50
N THR A 20 -16.24 -2.80 -18.57
CA THR A 20 -17.49 -2.07 -18.87
C THR A 20 -17.41 -0.64 -18.32
N PRO A 21 -17.93 0.40 -19.02
CA PRO A 21 -18.00 1.78 -18.50
C PRO A 21 -18.84 1.94 -17.23
N ASN A 22 -19.48 0.88 -16.76
CA ASN A 22 -20.19 0.79 -15.48
C ASN A 22 -19.47 -0.20 -14.53
N ALA A 23 -18.14 -0.11 -14.42
CA ALA A 23 -17.35 -0.89 -13.47
C ALA A 23 -17.95 -0.73 -12.06
N ARG A 24 -18.25 -1.86 -11.42
CA ARG A 24 -18.85 -1.92 -10.09
C ARG A 24 -17.81 -2.44 -9.11
N TYR A 25 -17.68 -1.78 -7.96
CA TYR A 25 -16.72 -2.16 -6.96
C TYR A 25 -17.47 -2.63 -5.72
N ILE A 26 -17.05 -3.75 -5.13
CA ILE A 26 -17.52 -4.15 -3.82
C ILE A 26 -16.56 -3.58 -2.80
N VAL A 27 -17.07 -2.70 -1.95
CA VAL A 27 -16.32 -2.12 -0.84
C VAL A 27 -16.94 -2.53 0.48
N ASN A 28 -16.09 -2.88 1.44
CA ASN A 28 -16.46 -3.11 2.81
C ASN A 28 -16.23 -1.81 3.59
N ILE A 29 -17.31 -1.23 4.10
CA ILE A 29 -17.28 -0.07 5.01
C ILE A 29 -17.32 -0.65 6.43
N ALA A 30 -16.60 -0.02 7.37
CA ALA A 30 -16.44 -0.47 8.75
C ALA A 30 -17.73 -1.10 9.34
N ASP A 31 -17.57 -2.25 10.02
CA ASP A 31 -18.62 -3.16 10.52
C ASP A 31 -19.31 -4.07 9.49
N HIS A 32 -18.51 -4.78 8.69
CA HIS A 32 -18.88 -5.99 7.93
C HIS A 32 -19.96 -5.83 6.84
N THR A 33 -20.37 -4.61 6.48
CA THR A 33 -21.37 -4.41 5.43
C THR A 33 -20.70 -4.12 4.08
N SER A 34 -20.99 -4.95 3.08
CA SER A 34 -20.51 -4.79 1.72
C SER A 34 -21.49 -3.93 0.91
N TYR A 35 -20.95 -2.95 0.18
CA TYR A 35 -21.71 -2.08 -0.71
C TYR A 35 -21.16 -2.19 -2.13
N VAL A 36 -22.07 -2.19 -3.10
CA VAL A 36 -21.73 -2.06 -4.52
C VAL A 36 -21.68 -0.58 -4.86
N VAL A 37 -20.50 -0.09 -5.20
CA VAL A 37 -20.24 1.33 -5.45
C VAL A 37 -19.76 1.56 -6.86
N LYS A 38 -19.96 2.79 -7.34
CA LYS A 38 -19.41 3.24 -8.61
C LYS A 38 -18.07 3.94 -8.39
N LEU A 39 -17.24 3.96 -9.43
CA LEU A 39 -16.07 4.80 -9.48
C LEU A 39 -16.50 6.28 -9.49
N GLY A 40 -15.80 7.13 -8.73
CA GLY A 40 -15.94 8.58 -8.85
C GLY A 40 -15.07 9.15 -9.97
N ASP A 41 -15.34 10.39 -10.39
CA ASP A 41 -14.65 11.03 -11.52
C ASP A 41 -13.16 11.34 -11.26
N ARG A 42 -12.70 11.22 -10.00
CA ARG A 42 -11.33 11.54 -9.56
C ARG A 42 -10.35 10.36 -9.59
N VAL A 43 -10.83 9.15 -9.90
CA VAL A 43 -10.01 7.92 -9.85
C VAL A 43 -10.20 7.16 -11.15
N ALA A 44 -9.14 6.59 -11.71
CA ALA A 44 -9.25 5.69 -12.86
C ALA A 44 -9.46 4.23 -12.41
N PRO A 45 -10.13 3.38 -13.23
CA PRO A 45 -10.26 1.95 -12.92
C PRO A 45 -8.92 1.21 -12.77
N GLU A 46 -7.86 1.73 -13.40
CA GLU A 46 -6.50 1.18 -13.37
C GLU A 46 -5.79 1.40 -12.03
N ASP A 47 -6.15 2.46 -11.31
CA ASP A 47 -5.53 2.83 -10.03
C ASP A 47 -6.14 2.10 -8.83
N ILE A 48 -7.18 1.28 -9.06
CA ILE A 48 -7.87 0.53 -8.02
C ILE A 48 -7.50 -0.94 -8.09
N GLU A 49 -6.80 -1.39 -7.06
CA GLU A 49 -6.52 -2.81 -6.81
C GLU A 49 -7.48 -3.41 -5.79
N GLU A 50 -7.73 -4.71 -5.94
CA GLU A 50 -8.42 -5.49 -4.92
C GLU A 50 -7.62 -5.48 -3.62
N SER A 51 -8.30 -5.49 -2.48
CA SER A 51 -7.72 -5.33 -1.14
C SER A 51 -7.13 -3.96 -0.81
N MET A 52 -7.15 -2.97 -1.72
CA MET A 52 -6.67 -1.62 -1.42
C MET A 52 -7.63 -0.90 -0.46
N ARG A 53 -7.06 0.00 0.35
CA ARG A 53 -7.83 0.89 1.22
C ARG A 53 -8.32 2.06 0.37
N VAL A 54 -9.61 2.38 0.45
CA VAL A 54 -10.21 3.45 -0.37
C VAL A 54 -11.01 4.41 0.51
N GLY A 55 -10.94 5.69 0.17
CA GLY A 55 -11.81 6.74 0.68
C GLY A 55 -13.11 6.75 -0.08
N ILE A 56 -14.21 6.48 0.62
CA ILE A 56 -15.56 6.39 0.07
C ILE A 56 -16.34 7.61 0.52
N LEU A 57 -16.91 8.32 -0.44
CA LEU A 57 -17.84 9.41 -0.17
C LEU A 57 -19.24 8.82 -0.03
N ILE A 58 -19.83 8.92 1.17
CA ILE A 58 -21.23 8.58 1.43
C ILE A 58 -22.02 9.87 1.41
N GLY A 59 -22.57 10.22 0.24
CA GLY A 59 -23.47 11.36 0.07
C GLY A 59 -24.94 10.97 0.26
N TYR A 60 -25.85 11.92 -0.01
CA TYR A 60 -27.31 11.72 -0.01
C TYR A 60 -27.78 10.66 -1.03
N GLY A 61 -27.54 9.37 -0.75
CA GLY A 61 -27.94 8.22 -1.57
C GLY A 61 -26.95 7.79 -2.66
N LYS A 62 -25.76 8.40 -2.75
CA LYS A 62 -24.70 8.00 -3.68
C LYS A 62 -23.46 7.61 -2.91
N ILE A 63 -22.95 6.41 -3.18
CA ILE A 63 -21.71 5.88 -2.61
C ILE A 63 -20.72 5.73 -3.76
N GLN A 64 -19.61 6.46 -3.69
CA GLN A 64 -18.58 6.48 -4.73
C GLN A 64 -17.17 6.50 -4.14
N ILE A 65 -16.21 5.94 -4.87
CA ILE A 65 -14.79 5.95 -4.49
C ILE A 65 -14.17 7.26 -4.99
N GLU A 66 -13.50 8.00 -4.11
CA GLU A 66 -12.92 9.31 -4.44
C GLU A 66 -11.40 9.33 -4.40
N ILE A 67 -10.77 8.64 -3.43
CA ILE A 67 -9.32 8.67 -3.25
C ILE A 67 -8.83 7.27 -2.85
N PRO A 68 -7.84 6.67 -3.56
CA PRO A 68 -7.13 5.51 -3.07
C PRO A 68 -6.24 5.90 -1.89
N LEU A 69 -6.36 5.19 -0.77
CA LEU A 69 -5.53 5.40 0.41
C LEU A 69 -4.35 4.43 0.38
N PRO A 70 -3.17 4.84 0.86
CA PRO A 70 -2.02 3.95 0.94
C PRO A 70 -2.37 2.71 1.80
N PRO A 71 -1.81 1.54 1.44
CA PRO A 71 -1.99 0.34 2.24
C PRO A 71 -1.49 0.59 3.68
N ARG A 72 -2.07 -0.12 4.64
CA ARG A 72 -1.59 -0.07 6.01
C ARG A 72 -0.17 -0.64 6.03
N VAL A 73 0.81 0.22 6.24
CA VAL A 73 2.13 -0.21 6.68
C VAL A 73 2.07 -0.27 8.21
N ASP A 74 2.31 -1.46 8.77
CA ASP A 74 2.36 -1.64 10.21
C ASP A 74 3.49 -0.78 10.79
N ARG A 75 3.11 0.22 11.59
CA ARG A 75 4.05 1.17 12.19
C ARG A 75 5.09 0.47 13.07
N SER A 76 4.78 -0.70 13.62
CA SER A 76 5.72 -1.55 14.37
C SER A 76 6.86 -2.04 13.49
N VAL A 77 6.61 -2.35 12.22
CA VAL A 77 7.63 -2.84 11.27
C VAL A 77 8.40 -1.67 10.69
N THR A 78 7.75 -0.54 10.37
CA THR A 78 8.45 0.65 9.87
C THR A 78 9.41 1.24 10.91
N MET A 79 9.08 1.17 12.21
CA MET A 79 10.02 1.59 13.27
C MET A 79 11.20 0.62 13.47
N MET A 80 11.09 -0.63 13.01
CA MET A 80 12.19 -1.60 13.05
C MET A 80 13.08 -1.54 11.80
N GLN A 81 12.69 -0.78 10.78
CA GLN A 81 13.55 -0.51 9.63
C GLN A 81 14.64 0.45 10.07
N VAL A 82 15.88 -0.01 9.97
CA VAL A 82 17.08 0.77 10.31
C VAL A 82 17.25 1.83 9.22
N GLU A 83 16.74 3.04 9.46
CA GLU A 83 16.91 4.19 8.55
C GLU A 83 18.35 4.72 8.54
N GLU A 84 19.08 4.54 9.64
CA GLU A 84 20.45 5.02 9.78
C GLU A 84 21.47 3.93 9.48
N LYS A 85 22.30 4.17 8.46
CA LYS A 85 23.53 3.41 8.23
C LYS A 85 24.33 3.38 9.54
N PRO A 86 24.67 2.20 10.08
CA PRO A 86 25.59 2.13 11.21
C PRO A 86 27.00 2.57 10.76
N ASP A 87 27.73 3.24 11.63
CA ASP A 87 29.11 3.71 11.36
C ASP A 87 30.19 2.60 11.46
N VAL A 88 29.77 1.35 11.68
CA VAL A 88 30.69 0.21 11.82
C VAL A 88 31.22 -0.25 10.47
N THR A 89 32.53 -0.46 10.39
CA THR A 89 33.19 -0.92 9.17
C THR A 89 33.65 -2.37 9.30
N TYR A 90 33.79 -3.09 8.18
CA TYR A 90 34.35 -4.44 8.19
C TYR A 90 35.79 -4.52 8.74
N ALA A 91 36.49 -3.39 8.82
CA ALA A 91 37.81 -3.29 9.44
C ALA A 91 37.76 -3.42 10.97
N ASP A 92 36.61 -3.13 11.59
CA ASP A 92 36.39 -3.22 13.04
C ASP A 92 36.09 -4.66 13.51
N VAL A 93 35.80 -5.57 12.57
CA VAL A 93 35.54 -6.99 12.84
C VAL A 93 36.85 -7.78 12.70
N GLY A 94 37.66 -7.77 13.76
CA GLY A 94 38.97 -8.45 13.78
C GLY A 94 38.90 -9.98 13.78
N GLY A 95 39.89 -10.63 13.15
CA GLY A 95 40.20 -12.07 13.33
C GLY A 95 39.49 -13.06 12.41
N VAL A 96 38.55 -12.62 11.57
CA VAL A 96 37.65 -13.54 10.83
C VAL A 96 37.53 -13.11 9.35
N LYS A 97 38.67 -13.05 8.63
CA LYS A 97 38.74 -12.52 7.25
C LYS A 97 38.00 -13.38 6.22
N ASP A 98 38.19 -14.70 6.28
CA ASP A 98 37.61 -15.62 5.28
C ASP A 98 36.08 -15.66 5.33
N GLN A 99 35.46 -15.51 6.50
CA GLN A 99 34.00 -15.47 6.62
C GLN A 99 33.42 -14.12 6.18
N ILE A 100 34.14 -13.00 6.40
CA ILE A 100 33.71 -11.68 5.91
C ILE A 100 33.70 -11.64 4.38
N GLU A 101 34.71 -12.21 3.71
CA GLU A 101 34.74 -12.30 2.25
C GLU A 101 33.57 -13.11 1.69
N ARG A 102 33.20 -14.25 2.31
CA ARG A 102 32.03 -15.04 1.90
C ARG A 102 30.71 -14.28 2.06
N ILE A 103 30.55 -13.53 3.14
CA ILE A 103 29.34 -12.71 3.35
C ILE A 103 29.26 -11.60 2.30
N ARG A 104 30.40 -10.98 1.97
CA ARG A 104 30.50 -9.97 0.92
C ARG A 104 30.10 -10.50 -0.45
N GLU A 105 30.53 -11.73 -0.78
CA GLU A 105 30.17 -12.40 -2.03
C GLU A 105 28.67 -12.71 -2.14
N VAL A 106 28.03 -13.07 -1.03
CA VAL A 106 26.61 -13.42 -1.04
C VAL A 106 25.70 -12.20 -0.98
N VAL A 107 26.12 -11.10 -0.34
CA VAL A 107 25.26 -9.94 -0.08
C VAL A 107 25.59 -8.75 -0.99
N GLU A 108 26.86 -8.37 -1.13
CA GLU A 108 27.23 -7.17 -1.92
C GLU A 108 27.31 -7.45 -3.42
N LEU A 109 27.86 -8.61 -3.80
CA LEU A 109 28.07 -8.96 -5.21
C LEU A 109 26.77 -9.03 -6.04
N PRO A 110 25.66 -9.65 -5.60
CA PRO A 110 24.42 -9.68 -6.40
C PRO A 110 23.75 -8.31 -6.52
N ILE A 111 24.04 -7.36 -5.61
CA ILE A 111 23.45 -6.02 -5.62
C ILE A 111 24.31 -5.05 -6.44
N THR A 112 25.63 -5.21 -6.42
CA THR A 112 26.58 -4.32 -7.11
C THR A 112 26.78 -4.69 -8.58
N HIS A 113 26.64 -5.98 -8.92
CA HIS A 113 26.72 -6.49 -10.29
C HIS A 113 25.56 -7.47 -10.53
N PRO A 114 24.42 -7.00 -11.06
CA PRO A 114 23.25 -7.84 -11.33
C PRO A 114 23.51 -8.91 -12.39
#